data_AF-A0A552KSH2-F1
#
_entry.id   AF-A0A552KSH2-F1
#
_cell.length_a   1.000
_cell.length_b   1.000
_cell.length_c   1.000
_cell.angle_alpha   90.00
_cell.angle_beta   90.00
_cell.angle_gamma   90.00
#
_symmetry.space_group_name_H-M   'P 1'
#
loop_
_entity.id
_entity.type
_entity.pdbx_description
1 polymer ?
#
loop_
_entity_poly.entity_id
_entity_poly.type
_entity_poly.pdbx_seq_one_letter_code
_entity_poly.pdbx_strand_id
1 'polypeptide(L)'
;METLTLSQPMQLTALPTQDELPCDDGVPMETQRHKWQMDLLIDTISPWLDQREDGYASGNMFVYFSTAQLKNQDFKGPDFFAVLGVQKGERKSWVTWEEGKAPDVVIELLSESTTQIDKTEKKQIYQDKLRVPEYFWYDPFNPEDFAEFVLVDGLYEPQQPNEKGWLISGRLGLALVRWQGEYRGVTTVWIRWATLDGMLLPTPRELAEEAQQKAEEAQQKAEEAQQKAEEAQQKAEEAQQKAEEAQWKAEEAEEKAERLAAKLRELGINPESL
;
A
#
# COMPACT_ATOMS: atom_id res chain seq x y z
N MET A 1 -50.39 -51.38 21.33
CA MET A 1 -50.19 -50.33 20.32
C MET A 1 -49.56 -49.15 21.02
N GLU A 2 -48.23 -49.16 21.11
CA GLU A 2 -47.46 -48.01 21.62
C GLU A 2 -47.20 -47.07 20.45
N THR A 3 -47.72 -45.86 20.57
CA THR A 3 -47.54 -44.78 19.61
C THR A 3 -46.12 -44.23 19.72
N LEU A 4 -45.30 -44.48 18.70
CA LEU A 4 -44.03 -43.79 18.46
C LEU A 4 -44.28 -42.28 18.36
N THR A 5 -43.70 -41.52 19.29
CA THR A 5 -43.62 -40.07 19.22
C THR A 5 -42.65 -39.68 18.11
N LEU A 6 -43.18 -39.05 17.06
CA LEU A 6 -42.40 -38.38 16.02
C LEU A 6 -41.53 -37.30 16.66
N SER A 7 -40.21 -37.46 16.57
CA SER A 7 -39.22 -36.45 16.89
C SER A 7 -39.47 -35.19 16.05
N GLN A 8 -39.66 -34.04 16.71
CA GLN A 8 -39.65 -32.75 16.04
C GLN A 8 -38.31 -32.57 15.29
N PRO A 9 -38.33 -32.04 14.05
CA PRO A 9 -37.08 -31.70 13.36
C PRO A 9 -36.36 -30.60 14.15
N MET A 10 -35.08 -30.80 14.48
CA MET A 10 -34.21 -29.74 14.97
C MET A 10 -34.24 -28.60 13.95
N GLN A 11 -34.85 -27.47 14.31
CA GLN A 11 -34.66 -26.22 13.58
C GLN A 11 -33.17 -25.86 13.70
N LEU A 12 -32.44 -25.91 12.58
CA LEU A 12 -31.18 -25.18 12.48
C LEU A 12 -31.51 -23.70 12.61
N THR A 13 -31.33 -23.13 13.80
CA THR A 13 -31.26 -21.69 13.97
C THR A 13 -30.04 -21.20 13.19
N ALA A 14 -30.28 -20.35 12.18
CA ALA A 14 -29.20 -19.68 11.45
C ALA A 14 -28.29 -18.93 12.43
N LEU A 15 -26.97 -18.96 12.19
CA LEU A 15 -26.01 -18.23 13.02
C LEU A 15 -26.20 -16.72 12.81
N PRO A 16 -26.02 -15.91 13.86
CA PRO A 16 -26.15 -14.46 13.74
C PRO A 16 -25.08 -13.90 12.82
N THR A 17 -25.46 -12.86 12.09
CA THR A 17 -24.59 -12.13 11.18
C THR A 17 -23.94 -10.93 11.85
N GLN A 18 -22.91 -10.33 11.23
CA GLN A 18 -22.32 -9.08 11.74
C GLN A 18 -23.33 -7.94 11.90
N ASP A 19 -24.47 -7.96 11.19
CA ASP A 19 -25.53 -6.95 11.32
C ASP A 19 -26.36 -7.11 12.60
N GLU A 20 -26.31 -8.29 13.23
CA GLU A 20 -27.08 -8.66 14.41
C GLU A 20 -26.22 -8.68 15.69
N LEU A 21 -24.91 -8.40 15.56
CA LEU A 21 -23.92 -8.42 16.63
C LEU A 21 -23.52 -6.99 17.06
N PRO A 22 -23.22 -6.76 18.34
CA PRO A 22 -22.58 -5.52 18.78
C PRO A 22 -21.27 -5.26 18.02
N CYS A 23 -20.90 -3.99 17.83
CA CYS A 23 -19.64 -3.62 17.17
C CYS A 23 -18.80 -2.61 17.96
N ASP A 24 -19.25 -2.22 19.15
CA ASP A 24 -18.61 -1.26 20.06
C ASP A 24 -18.97 -1.63 21.52
N ASP A 25 -18.04 -1.45 22.45
CA ASP A 25 -18.23 -1.61 23.90
C ASP A 25 -18.29 -0.28 24.67
N GLY A 26 -18.11 0.85 23.97
CA GLY A 26 -18.16 2.20 24.54
C GLY A 26 -16.94 2.55 25.41
N VAL A 27 -15.86 1.75 25.36
CA VAL A 27 -14.61 2.05 26.07
C VAL A 27 -13.86 3.15 25.31
N PRO A 28 -13.41 4.24 25.97
CA PRO A 28 -12.69 5.31 25.30
C PRO A 28 -11.45 4.78 24.59
N MET A 29 -11.16 5.33 23.40
CA MET A 29 -9.90 5.04 22.73
C MET A 29 -8.73 5.29 23.66
N GLU A 30 -7.82 4.32 23.68
CA GLU A 30 -6.48 4.47 24.23
C GLU A 30 -5.79 5.73 23.67
N THR A 31 -4.79 6.22 24.39
CA THR A 31 -4.11 7.52 24.15
C THR A 31 -3.83 7.86 22.67
N GLN A 32 -3.64 9.15 22.35
CA GLN A 32 -3.34 9.61 20.97
C GLN A 32 -2.26 8.77 20.26
N ARG A 33 -1.21 8.35 20.98
CA ARG A 33 -0.12 7.53 20.43
C ARG A 33 -0.58 6.12 20.06
N HIS A 34 -1.45 5.49 20.86
CA HIS A 34 -2.04 4.19 20.52
C HIS A 34 -2.84 4.28 19.23
N LYS A 35 -3.76 5.24 19.15
CA LYS A 35 -4.56 5.45 17.93
C LYS A 35 -3.66 5.66 16.71
N TRP A 36 -2.65 6.51 16.82
CA TRP A 36 -1.77 6.78 15.68
C TRP A 36 -0.89 5.60 15.31
N GLN A 37 -0.47 4.76 16.26
CA GLN A 37 0.27 3.53 15.96
C GLN A 37 -0.61 2.54 15.20
N MET A 38 -1.88 2.38 15.58
CA MET A 38 -2.86 1.57 14.84
C MET A 38 -3.11 2.15 13.45
N ASP A 39 -3.41 3.45 13.35
CA ASP A 39 -3.63 4.14 12.07
C ASP A 39 -2.40 3.94 11.16
N LEU A 40 -1.17 4.02 11.68
CA LEU A 40 0.06 3.81 10.90
C LEU A 40 0.18 2.38 10.35
N LEU A 41 -0.18 1.36 11.14
CA LEU A 41 -0.18 -0.03 10.68
C LEU A 41 -1.19 -0.25 9.54
N ILE A 42 -2.40 0.32 9.68
CA ILE A 42 -3.46 0.22 8.67
C ILE A 42 -3.11 1.03 7.42
N ASP A 43 -2.69 2.28 7.58
CA ASP A 43 -2.37 3.19 6.49
C ASP A 43 -1.23 2.64 5.62
N THR A 44 -0.27 1.92 6.21
CA THR A 44 0.87 1.34 5.47
C THR A 44 0.60 -0.04 4.89
N ILE A 45 -0.22 -0.88 5.52
CA ILE A 45 -0.55 -2.21 4.97
C ILE A 45 -1.63 -2.13 3.87
N SER A 46 -2.53 -1.14 3.93
CA SER A 46 -3.66 -1.05 2.99
C SER A 46 -3.22 -0.93 1.52
N PRO A 47 -2.27 -0.04 1.13
CA PRO A 47 -1.77 0.02 -0.23
C PRO A 47 -1.09 -1.28 -0.69
N TRP A 48 -0.47 -2.02 0.22
CA TRP A 48 0.14 -3.32 -0.07
C TRP A 48 -0.91 -4.41 -0.28
N LEU A 49 -1.96 -4.44 0.54
CA LEU A 49 -3.14 -5.30 0.32
C LEU A 49 -3.89 -4.90 -0.95
N ASP A 50 -3.83 -3.63 -1.36
CA ASP A 50 -4.54 -3.16 -2.55
C ASP A 50 -3.96 -3.68 -3.85
N GLN A 51 -2.66 -3.96 -3.87
CA GLN A 51 -1.98 -4.64 -4.98
C GLN A 51 -2.32 -6.15 -5.03
N ARG A 52 -3.06 -6.65 -4.05
CA ARG A 52 -3.58 -8.02 -3.98
C ARG A 52 -5.09 -8.01 -4.23
N GLU A 53 -5.59 -9.12 -4.76
CA GLU A 53 -7.03 -9.34 -4.92
C GLU A 53 -7.66 -9.96 -3.65
N ASP A 54 -6.84 -10.43 -2.70
CA ASP A 54 -7.26 -11.32 -1.62
C ASP A 54 -6.68 -10.93 -0.24
N GLY A 55 -7.20 -9.86 0.37
CA GLY A 55 -6.87 -9.57 1.75
C GLY A 55 -7.60 -8.40 2.37
N TYR A 56 -7.64 -8.40 3.70
CA TYR A 56 -8.34 -7.45 4.54
C TYR A 56 -7.50 -7.16 5.79
N ALA A 57 -7.41 -5.91 6.20
CA ALA A 57 -6.86 -5.52 7.49
C ALA A 57 -7.75 -4.46 8.12
N SER A 58 -7.90 -4.53 9.43
CA SER A 58 -8.63 -3.54 10.22
C SER A 58 -8.12 -3.57 11.66
N GLY A 59 -8.60 -2.63 12.47
CA GLY A 59 -8.27 -2.50 13.88
C GLY A 59 -9.47 -2.00 14.67
N ASN A 60 -9.43 -2.18 15.99
CA ASN A 60 -10.48 -1.75 16.92
C ASN A 60 -11.88 -2.20 16.47
N MET A 61 -11.99 -3.45 16.02
CA MET A 61 -13.20 -4.08 15.53
C MET A 61 -13.33 -5.46 16.15
N PHE A 62 -14.53 -5.84 16.58
CA PHE A 62 -14.73 -7.15 17.21
C PHE A 62 -14.54 -8.32 16.25
N VAL A 63 -13.83 -9.33 16.74
CA VAL A 63 -13.62 -10.63 16.13
C VAL A 63 -14.46 -11.66 16.89
N TYR A 64 -15.45 -12.23 16.21
CA TYR A 64 -16.38 -13.22 16.75
C TYR A 64 -15.99 -14.65 16.36
N PHE A 65 -15.83 -15.52 17.35
CA PHE A 65 -15.33 -16.89 17.15
C PHE A 65 -16.10 -17.99 17.87
N SER A 66 -17.19 -17.64 18.56
CA SER A 66 -18.04 -18.60 19.25
C SER A 66 -19.51 -18.24 19.07
N THR A 67 -20.27 -19.15 18.46
CA THR A 67 -21.73 -19.02 18.29
C THR A 67 -22.47 -19.32 19.60
N ALA A 68 -21.82 -20.05 20.52
CA ALA A 68 -22.40 -20.48 21.78
C ALA A 68 -22.55 -19.35 22.81
N GLN A 69 -21.94 -18.18 22.60
CA GLN A 69 -21.64 -17.24 23.68
C GLN A 69 -21.77 -15.75 23.33
N LEU A 70 -22.81 -15.39 22.57
CA LEU A 70 -23.34 -14.02 22.51
C LEU A 70 -23.68 -13.46 23.91
N LYS A 71 -23.89 -14.33 24.91
CA LYS A 71 -24.15 -13.98 26.32
C LYS A 71 -22.91 -13.82 27.20
N ASN A 72 -21.74 -14.36 26.81
CA ASN A 72 -20.56 -14.41 27.67
C ASN A 72 -19.38 -13.57 27.18
N GLN A 73 -19.57 -12.74 26.15
CA GLN A 73 -18.53 -11.86 25.59
C GLN A 73 -17.34 -12.63 24.96
N ASP A 74 -17.61 -13.76 24.29
CA ASP A 74 -16.62 -14.52 23.50
C ASP A 74 -16.30 -13.83 22.15
N PHE A 75 -15.95 -12.56 22.21
CA PHE A 75 -15.39 -11.78 21.11
C PHE A 75 -14.22 -10.97 21.64
N LYS A 76 -13.26 -10.62 20.78
CA LYS A 76 -12.15 -9.72 21.14
C LYS A 76 -11.99 -8.65 20.08
N GLY A 77 -11.73 -7.43 20.50
CA GLY A 77 -11.36 -6.32 19.62
C GLY A 77 -9.84 -6.16 19.62
N PRO A 78 -9.11 -6.79 18.69
CA PRO A 78 -7.68 -6.51 18.53
C PRO A 78 -7.47 -5.08 18.03
N ASP A 79 -6.37 -4.45 18.46
CA ASP A 79 -5.97 -3.15 17.93
C ASP A 79 -5.66 -3.22 16.45
N PHE A 80 -5.10 -4.33 15.96
CA PHE A 80 -4.90 -4.57 14.54
C PHE A 80 -5.03 -6.06 14.24
N PHE A 81 -5.60 -6.39 13.09
CA PHE A 81 -5.54 -7.72 12.51
C PHE A 81 -5.46 -7.66 10.98
N ALA A 82 -4.88 -8.71 10.40
CA ALA A 82 -4.84 -8.91 8.95
C ALA A 82 -5.26 -10.33 8.58
N VAL A 83 -5.92 -10.45 7.43
CA VAL A 83 -6.43 -11.69 6.88
C VAL A 83 -6.13 -11.74 5.38
N LEU A 84 -5.50 -12.81 4.91
CA LEU A 84 -5.26 -13.08 3.50
C LEU A 84 -6.26 -14.11 2.95
N GLY A 85 -6.46 -14.12 1.64
CA GLY A 85 -7.33 -15.09 0.96
C GLY A 85 -8.83 -14.79 1.13
N VAL A 86 -9.18 -13.54 1.43
CA VAL A 86 -10.57 -13.08 1.66
C VAL A 86 -10.92 -11.93 0.73
N GLN A 87 -12.20 -11.80 0.39
CA GLN A 87 -12.68 -10.72 -0.47
C GLN A 87 -12.58 -9.39 0.26
N LYS A 88 -12.29 -8.33 -0.51
CA LYS A 88 -12.37 -6.96 -0.02
C LYS A 88 -13.83 -6.59 0.25
N GLY A 89 -14.06 -5.79 1.27
CA GLY A 89 -15.40 -5.31 1.61
C GLY A 89 -15.44 -4.66 2.98
N GLU A 90 -16.40 -3.77 3.18
CA GLU A 90 -16.67 -3.22 4.50
C GLU A 90 -17.19 -4.32 5.44
N ARG A 91 -16.80 -4.23 6.71
CA ARG A 91 -17.25 -5.10 7.77
C ARG A 91 -17.60 -4.29 9.02
N LYS A 92 -18.69 -4.65 9.68
CA LYS A 92 -19.02 -4.16 11.02
C LYS A 92 -18.26 -4.92 12.10
N SER A 93 -17.95 -6.18 11.84
CA SER A 93 -17.21 -7.09 12.71
C SER A 93 -16.59 -8.21 11.88
N TRP A 94 -15.51 -8.80 12.37
CA TRP A 94 -14.95 -10.00 11.76
C TRP A 94 -15.62 -11.24 12.35
N VAL A 95 -16.51 -11.87 11.60
CA VAL A 95 -17.28 -13.02 12.09
C VAL A 95 -16.74 -14.30 11.47
N THR A 96 -15.98 -15.07 12.24
CA THR A 96 -15.20 -16.21 11.69
C THR A 96 -16.03 -17.29 10.99
N TRP A 97 -17.31 -17.48 11.38
CA TRP A 97 -18.20 -18.43 10.71
C TRP A 97 -18.86 -17.88 9.44
N GLU A 98 -18.94 -16.54 9.28
CA GLU A 98 -19.34 -15.92 8.03
C GLU A 98 -18.17 -15.94 7.04
N GLU A 99 -16.97 -15.64 7.55
CA GLU A 99 -15.75 -15.55 6.75
C GLU A 99 -15.11 -16.90 6.45
N GLY A 100 -15.47 -17.92 7.22
CA GLY A 100 -14.86 -19.25 7.15
C GLY A 100 -13.44 -19.33 7.72
N LYS A 101 -12.89 -18.25 8.29
CA LYS A 101 -11.57 -18.23 8.94
C LYS A 101 -11.38 -17.15 10.00
N ALA A 102 -10.43 -17.40 10.89
CA ALA A 102 -9.87 -16.43 11.82
C ALA A 102 -8.80 -15.54 11.15
N PRO A 103 -8.41 -14.42 11.79
CA PRO A 103 -7.28 -13.63 11.32
C PRO A 103 -5.97 -14.40 11.21
N ASP A 104 -5.13 -14.02 10.26
CA ASP A 104 -3.79 -14.61 10.07
C ASP A 104 -2.75 -13.96 11.00
N VAL A 105 -2.91 -12.67 11.24
CA VAL A 105 -2.06 -11.85 12.12
C VAL A 105 -2.93 -11.03 13.04
N VAL A 106 -2.57 -10.95 14.32
CA VAL A 106 -3.12 -10.01 15.32
C VAL A 106 -1.99 -9.25 16.00
N ILE A 107 -2.19 -7.95 16.20
CA ILE A 107 -1.29 -7.08 16.96
C ILE A 107 -2.11 -6.37 18.05
N GLU A 108 -1.64 -6.44 19.30
CA GLU A 108 -2.17 -5.66 20.43
C GLU A 108 -1.20 -4.54 20.79
N LEU A 109 -1.73 -3.35 21.03
CA LEU A 109 -0.98 -2.19 21.50
C LEU A 109 -1.17 -2.06 23.00
N LEU A 110 -0.07 -2.19 23.74
CA LEU A 110 -0.10 -2.31 25.19
C LEU A 110 -0.28 -0.94 25.87
N SER A 111 -1.27 -0.84 26.75
CA SER A 111 -1.44 0.29 27.67
C SER A 111 -1.23 -0.15 29.12
N GLU A 112 -1.02 0.82 30.02
CA GLU A 112 -0.91 0.53 31.47
C GLU A 112 -2.13 -0.24 32.00
N SER A 113 -3.33 0.00 31.45
CA SER A 113 -4.57 -0.66 31.84
C SER A 113 -4.78 -2.04 31.25
N THR A 114 -4.23 -2.34 30.07
CA THR A 114 -4.53 -3.59 29.34
C THR A 114 -3.37 -4.58 29.29
N THR A 115 -2.12 -4.13 29.54
CA THR A 115 -0.89 -4.94 29.38
C THR A 115 -0.98 -6.35 29.97
N GLN A 116 -1.50 -6.48 31.19
CA GLN A 116 -1.61 -7.78 31.86
C GLN A 116 -2.58 -8.71 31.13
N ILE A 117 -3.71 -8.19 30.66
CA ILE A 117 -4.76 -8.95 29.96
C ILE A 117 -4.27 -9.34 28.57
N ASP A 118 -3.62 -8.42 27.85
CA ASP A 118 -3.10 -8.67 26.50
C ASP A 118 -2.02 -9.77 26.52
N LYS A 119 -1.09 -9.69 27.47
CA LYS A 119 0.00 -10.67 27.62
C LYS A 119 -0.43 -12.04 28.17
N THR A 120 -1.65 -12.17 28.69
CA THR A 120 -2.15 -13.41 29.28
C THR A 120 -3.45 -13.90 28.64
N GLU A 121 -4.60 -13.39 29.07
CA GLU A 121 -5.92 -13.86 28.67
C GLU A 121 -6.16 -13.73 27.15
N LYS A 122 -5.92 -12.55 26.56
CA LYS A 122 -6.15 -12.37 25.13
C LYS A 122 -5.24 -13.27 24.31
N LYS A 123 -3.94 -13.32 24.65
CA LYS A 123 -3.00 -14.24 24.02
C LYS A 123 -3.49 -15.69 24.09
N GLN A 124 -3.99 -16.17 25.23
CA GLN A 124 -4.56 -17.52 25.35
C GLN A 124 -5.78 -17.72 24.46
N ILE A 125 -6.66 -16.73 24.35
CA ILE A 125 -7.84 -16.79 23.49
C ILE A 125 -7.44 -16.84 22.01
N TYR A 126 -6.48 -16.01 21.59
CA TYR A 126 -5.93 -16.05 20.23
C TYR A 126 -5.28 -17.40 19.92
N GLN A 127 -4.59 -18.01 20.89
CA GLN A 127 -3.95 -19.32 20.76
C GLN A 127 -4.95 -20.48 20.70
N ASP A 128 -5.85 -20.57 21.67
CA ASP A 128 -6.62 -21.78 21.95
C ASP A 128 -7.98 -21.79 21.26
N LYS A 129 -8.56 -20.61 21.02
CA LYS A 129 -9.90 -20.45 20.45
C LYS A 129 -9.84 -20.04 18.99
N LEU A 130 -9.20 -18.90 18.71
CA LEU A 130 -9.11 -18.34 17.36
C LEU A 130 -8.04 -19.02 16.51
N ARG A 131 -7.02 -19.64 17.14
CA ARG A 131 -5.89 -20.29 16.47
C ARG A 131 -5.19 -19.33 15.50
N VAL A 132 -5.06 -18.05 15.89
CA VAL A 132 -4.40 -17.02 15.08
C VAL A 132 -2.94 -17.44 14.88
N PRO A 133 -2.45 -17.60 13.63
CA PRO A 133 -1.11 -18.07 13.37
C PRO A 133 0.00 -17.21 13.96
N GLU A 134 -0.13 -15.89 13.90
CA GLU A 134 0.89 -14.94 14.37
C GLU A 134 0.28 -13.87 15.26
N TYR A 135 0.84 -13.71 16.45
CA TYR A 135 0.39 -12.77 17.45
C TYR A 135 1.54 -11.88 17.91
N PHE A 136 1.33 -10.57 17.88
CA PHE A 136 2.30 -9.57 18.30
C PHE A 136 1.74 -8.71 19.41
N TRP A 137 2.64 -8.15 20.23
CA TRP A 137 2.30 -6.99 21.04
C TRP A 137 3.38 -5.93 20.94
N TYR A 138 3.01 -4.68 21.19
CA TYR A 138 3.92 -3.54 21.22
C TYR A 138 3.45 -2.48 22.22
N ASP A 139 4.33 -1.97 23.08
CA ASP A 139 4.07 -0.80 23.93
C ASP A 139 4.56 0.50 23.23
N PRO A 140 3.66 1.41 22.82
CA PRO A 140 4.04 2.67 22.18
C PRO A 140 4.78 3.67 23.09
N PHE A 141 4.79 3.45 24.40
CA PHE A 141 5.50 4.25 25.40
C PHE A 141 6.76 3.54 25.94
N ASN A 142 6.90 2.23 25.72
CA ASN A 142 8.11 1.46 25.98
C ASN A 142 8.51 0.62 24.74
N PRO A 143 9.23 1.21 23.76
CA PRO A 143 9.52 0.56 22.48
C PRO A 143 10.34 -0.74 22.54
N GLU A 144 10.93 -1.06 23.68
CA GLU A 144 11.62 -2.34 23.91
C GLU A 144 10.66 -3.47 24.28
N ASP A 145 9.43 -3.16 24.69
CA ASP A 145 8.37 -4.15 24.95
C ASP A 145 7.63 -4.48 23.64
N PHE A 146 8.35 -5.20 22.80
CA PHE A 146 7.92 -5.62 21.47
C PHE A 146 8.21 -7.11 21.29
N ALA A 147 7.18 -7.91 21.01
CA ALA A 147 7.33 -9.35 20.88
C ALA A 147 6.39 -9.95 19.84
N GLU A 148 6.79 -11.11 19.33
CA GLU A 148 6.04 -11.95 18.40
C GLU A 148 5.91 -13.36 18.96
N PHE A 149 4.79 -13.98 18.67
CA PHE A 149 4.48 -15.37 18.98
C PHE A 149 3.89 -16.04 17.75
N VAL A 150 4.47 -17.18 17.37
CA VAL A 150 4.00 -17.99 16.25
C VAL A 150 3.36 -19.26 16.78
N LEU A 151 2.20 -19.62 16.23
CA LEU A 151 1.47 -20.82 16.63
C LEU A 151 2.11 -22.07 16.00
N VAL A 152 2.71 -22.92 16.83
CA VAL A 152 3.33 -24.20 16.46
C VAL A 152 2.67 -25.31 17.27
N ASP A 153 2.13 -26.32 16.60
CA ASP A 153 1.41 -27.44 17.23
C ASP A 153 0.34 -27.02 18.26
N GLY A 154 -0.31 -25.88 17.99
CA GLY A 154 -1.38 -25.33 18.83
C GLY A 154 -0.92 -24.54 20.05
N LEU A 155 0.38 -24.26 20.19
CA LEU A 155 0.96 -23.44 21.25
C LEU A 155 1.76 -22.27 20.65
N TYR A 156 1.73 -21.13 21.33
CA TYR A 156 2.50 -19.96 20.91
C TYR A 156 3.96 -20.07 21.35
N GLU A 157 4.86 -20.05 20.39
CA GLU A 157 6.30 -19.99 20.61
C GLU A 157 6.82 -18.55 20.41
N PRO A 158 7.53 -17.97 21.39
CA PRO A 158 8.11 -16.64 21.25
C PRO A 158 9.15 -16.62 20.13
N GLN A 159 9.08 -15.61 19.26
CA GLN A 159 10.07 -15.39 18.23
C GLN A 159 11.10 -14.35 18.68
N GLN A 160 12.34 -14.55 18.24
CA GLN A 160 13.41 -13.58 18.44
C GLN A 160 13.50 -12.68 17.22
N PRO A 161 13.68 -11.36 17.40
CA PRO A 161 14.02 -10.49 16.31
C PRO A 161 15.29 -10.97 15.60
N ASN A 162 15.35 -10.74 14.28
CA ASN A 162 16.56 -11.02 13.50
C ASN A 162 17.71 -10.08 13.90
N GLU A 163 18.87 -10.22 13.25
CA GLU A 163 20.06 -9.38 13.51
C GLU A 163 19.83 -7.87 13.35
N LYS A 164 18.81 -7.47 12.58
CA LYS A 164 18.41 -6.06 12.38
C LYS A 164 17.35 -5.60 13.39
N GLY A 165 16.94 -6.48 14.31
CA GLY A 165 15.89 -6.21 15.28
C GLY A 165 14.48 -6.26 14.70
N TRP A 166 14.26 -6.97 13.58
CA TRP A 166 12.96 -7.10 12.93
C TRP A 166 12.27 -8.40 13.33
N LEU A 167 10.96 -8.34 13.52
CA LEU A 167 10.08 -9.50 13.64
C LEU A 167 9.48 -9.81 12.28
N ILE A 168 9.47 -11.08 11.87
CA ILE A 168 9.17 -11.47 10.49
C ILE A 168 7.83 -12.23 10.46
N SER A 169 6.81 -11.59 9.88
CA SER A 169 5.55 -12.25 9.60
C SER A 169 5.71 -13.19 8.40
N GLY A 170 5.71 -14.49 8.67
CA GLY A 170 5.70 -15.53 7.65
C GLY A 170 4.39 -15.55 6.85
N ARG A 171 3.27 -15.19 7.47
CA ARG A 171 1.95 -15.10 6.83
C ARG A 171 1.89 -13.99 5.79
N LEU A 172 2.38 -12.79 6.13
CA LEU A 172 2.32 -11.64 5.24
C LEU A 172 3.52 -11.58 4.30
N GLY A 173 4.63 -12.25 4.62
CA GLY A 173 5.89 -12.08 3.90
C GLY A 173 6.47 -10.68 4.10
N LEU A 174 6.22 -10.08 5.27
CA LEU A 174 6.63 -8.74 5.65
C LEU A 174 7.39 -8.78 6.98
N ALA A 175 8.20 -7.77 7.22
CA ALA A 175 8.83 -7.50 8.50
C ALA A 175 8.04 -6.41 9.25
N LEU A 176 7.89 -6.58 10.55
CA LEU A 176 7.44 -5.54 11.46
C LEU A 176 8.68 -4.96 12.14
N VAL A 177 8.93 -3.67 11.88
CA VAL A 177 10.20 -3.02 12.24
C VAL A 177 9.97 -1.82 13.14
N ARG A 178 10.87 -1.61 14.11
CA ARG A 178 10.93 -0.36 14.87
C ARG A 178 11.54 0.73 14.00
N TRP A 179 10.83 1.84 13.87
CA TRP A 179 11.20 2.99 13.05
C TRP A 179 11.14 4.27 13.89
N GLN A 180 12.29 4.92 14.06
CA GLN A 180 12.37 6.24 14.69
C GLN A 180 12.06 7.31 13.65
N GLY A 181 10.94 8.00 13.82
CA GLY A 181 10.51 9.03 12.86
C GLY A 181 9.26 9.78 13.30
N GLU A 182 8.81 10.70 12.44
CA GLU A 182 7.63 11.52 12.68
C GLU A 182 6.41 10.93 11.98
N TYR A 183 5.33 10.72 12.74
CA TYR A 183 4.03 10.40 12.17
C TYR A 183 2.96 11.31 12.78
N ARG A 184 2.21 12.00 11.91
CA ARG A 184 1.17 12.99 12.28
C ARG A 184 1.64 14.02 13.33
N GLY A 185 2.89 14.48 13.22
CA GLY A 185 3.47 15.50 14.09
C GLY A 185 4.02 14.99 15.43
N VAL A 186 4.10 13.67 15.64
CA VAL A 186 4.82 13.08 16.79
C VAL A 186 6.01 12.27 16.34
N THR A 187 7.17 12.65 16.88
CA THR A 187 8.45 11.99 16.67
C THR A 187 8.73 11.03 17.82
N THR A 188 8.75 9.74 17.51
CA THR A 188 9.02 8.67 18.48
C THR A 188 9.45 7.39 17.74
N VAL A 189 9.59 6.28 18.46
CA VAL A 189 9.76 4.96 17.87
C VAL A 189 8.38 4.38 17.61
N TRP A 190 8.08 4.12 16.34
CA TRP A 190 6.86 3.46 15.89
C TRP A 190 7.21 2.04 15.41
N ILE A 191 6.22 1.16 15.33
CA ILE A 191 6.31 -0.04 14.48
C ILE A 191 5.70 0.23 13.10
N ARG A 192 6.37 -0.21 12.04
CA ARG A 192 5.91 -0.11 10.65
C ARG A 192 6.13 -1.42 9.92
N TRP A 193 5.30 -1.66 8.92
CA TRP A 193 5.52 -2.74 7.96
C TRP A 193 6.68 -2.39 7.02
N ALA A 194 7.52 -3.38 6.74
CA ALA A 194 8.58 -3.32 5.76
C ALA A 194 8.58 -4.59 4.92
N THR A 195 9.03 -4.48 3.68
CA THR A 195 9.39 -5.66 2.87
C THR A 195 10.62 -6.36 3.47
N LEU A 196 10.85 -7.63 3.10
CA LEU A 196 11.97 -8.41 3.64
C LEU A 196 13.35 -7.88 3.20
N ASP A 197 13.42 -7.11 2.12
CA ASP A 197 14.62 -6.38 1.68
C ASP A 197 14.86 -5.08 2.47
N GLY A 198 13.89 -4.65 3.29
CA GLY A 198 14.02 -3.51 4.21
C GLY A 198 13.40 -2.21 3.72
N MET A 199 12.57 -2.24 2.69
CA MET A 199 11.82 -1.07 2.24
C MET A 199 10.57 -0.91 3.11
N LEU A 200 10.41 0.24 3.76
CA LEU A 200 9.19 0.53 4.50
C LEU A 200 8.00 0.58 3.54
N LEU A 201 6.88 -0.02 3.93
CA LEU A 201 5.63 0.21 3.23
C LEU A 201 5.22 1.67 3.43
N PRO A 202 4.96 2.42 2.34
CA PRO A 202 4.72 3.83 2.42
C PRO A 202 3.33 4.12 2.98
N THR A 203 3.21 5.22 3.72
CA THR A 203 1.93 5.81 4.08
C THR A 203 1.27 6.44 2.85
N PRO A 204 -0.05 6.68 2.86
CA PRO A 204 -0.73 7.39 1.77
C PRO A 204 -0.14 8.78 1.52
N ARG A 205 0.35 9.45 2.57
CA ARG A 205 1.04 10.74 2.43
C ARG A 205 2.37 10.60 1.69
N GLU A 206 3.22 9.65 2.09
CA GLU A 206 4.50 9.40 1.40
C GLU A 206 4.27 9.01 -0.07
N LEU A 207 3.24 8.20 -0.37
CA LEU A 207 2.85 7.86 -1.75
C LEU A 207 2.41 9.11 -2.54
N ALA A 208 1.63 10.00 -1.94
CA ALA A 208 1.18 11.23 -2.59
C ALA A 208 2.34 12.19 -2.87
N GLU A 209 3.27 12.32 -1.92
CA GLU A 209 4.49 13.12 -2.07
C GLU A 209 5.39 12.56 -3.19
N GLU A 210 5.57 11.23 -3.26
CA GLU A 210 6.32 10.59 -4.35
C GLU A 210 5.65 10.77 -5.71
N ALA A 211 4.32 10.63 -5.78
CA ALA A 211 3.56 10.83 -7.01
C ALA A 211 3.63 12.29 -7.50
N GLN A 212 3.58 13.25 -6.58
CA GLN A 212 3.76 14.67 -6.90
C GLN A 212 5.16 14.94 -7.46
N GLN A 213 6.20 14.44 -6.80
CA GLN A 213 7.57 14.63 -7.26
C GLN A 213 7.77 14.03 -8.67
N LYS A 214 7.25 12.83 -8.92
CA LYS A 214 7.30 12.20 -10.25
C LYS A 214 6.56 13.02 -11.31
N ALA A 215 5.43 13.61 -10.97
CA ALA A 215 4.68 14.47 -11.88
C ALA A 215 5.45 15.75 -12.23
N GLU A 216 6.07 16.39 -11.22
CA GLU A 216 6.90 17.58 -11.41
C GLU A 216 8.13 17.28 -12.29
N GLU A 217 8.82 16.17 -12.05
CA GLU A 217 9.96 15.73 -12.88
C GLU A 217 9.54 15.40 -14.32
N ALA A 218 8.39 14.76 -14.52
CA ALA A 218 7.86 14.47 -15.84
C ALA A 218 7.48 15.75 -16.60
N GLN A 219 6.91 16.73 -15.91
CA GLN A 219 6.58 18.04 -16.48
C GLN A 219 7.85 18.78 -16.92
N GLN A 220 8.88 18.85 -16.07
CA GLN A 220 10.15 19.49 -16.42
C GLN A 220 10.78 18.86 -17.67
N LYS A 221 10.80 17.52 -17.75
CA LYS A 221 11.31 16.80 -18.93
C LYS A 221 10.49 17.08 -20.19
N ALA A 222 9.17 17.22 -20.07
CA ALA A 222 8.30 17.56 -21.18
C ALA A 222 8.56 18.99 -21.68
N GLU A 223 8.72 19.95 -20.77
CA GLU A 223 9.04 21.35 -21.10
C GLU A 223 10.41 21.46 -21.79
N GLU A 224 11.44 20.77 -21.30
CA GLU A 224 12.75 20.72 -21.95
C GLU A 224 12.69 20.08 -23.35
N ALA A 225 11.91 19.01 -23.51
CA ALA A 225 11.73 18.36 -24.80
C ALA A 225 11.00 19.28 -25.79
N GLN A 226 10.00 20.04 -25.32
CA GLN A 226 9.30 21.02 -26.12
C GLN A 226 10.23 22.15 -26.56
N GLN A 227 11.02 22.72 -25.66
CA GLN A 227 11.99 23.76 -26.00
C GLN A 227 13.00 23.27 -27.05
N LYS A 228 13.53 22.05 -26.91
CA LYS A 228 14.43 21.46 -27.90
C LYS A 228 13.76 21.23 -29.25
N ALA A 229 12.48 20.84 -29.25
CA ALA A 229 11.71 20.68 -30.48
C ALA A 229 11.47 22.02 -31.18
N GLU A 230 11.13 23.07 -30.43
CA GLU A 230 10.96 24.43 -30.95
C GLU A 230 12.29 24.99 -31.51
N GLU A 231 13.41 24.81 -30.82
CA GLU A 231 14.73 25.21 -31.33
C GLU A 231 15.11 24.43 -32.60
N ALA A 232 14.82 23.13 -32.65
CA ALA A 232 15.09 22.31 -33.84
C ALA A 232 14.23 22.74 -35.02
N GLN A 233 12.96 23.10 -34.77
CA GLN A 233 12.05 23.64 -35.78
C GLN A 233 12.56 24.99 -36.31
N GLN A 234 12.94 25.92 -35.42
CA GLN A 234 13.51 27.21 -35.84
C GLN A 234 14.76 27.04 -36.71
N LYS A 235 15.67 26.14 -36.31
CA LYS A 235 16.88 25.84 -37.11
C LYS A 235 16.54 25.21 -38.47
N ALA A 236 15.51 24.37 -38.53
CA ALA A 236 15.05 23.77 -39.78
C ALA A 236 14.44 24.83 -40.71
N GLU A 237 13.62 25.75 -40.17
CA GLU A 237 13.03 26.87 -40.91
C GLU A 237 14.12 27.82 -41.43
N GLU A 238 15.12 28.18 -40.61
CA GLU A 238 16.27 28.99 -41.05
C GLU A 238 17.09 28.29 -42.15
N ALA A 239 17.31 26.98 -42.02
CA ALA A 239 18.03 26.21 -43.03
C ALA A 239 17.25 26.16 -44.35
N GLN A 240 15.92 26.03 -44.29
CA GLN A 240 15.06 26.07 -45.46
C GLN A 240 15.11 27.45 -46.15
N GLN A 241 14.99 28.54 -45.40
CA GLN A 241 15.10 29.90 -45.96
C GLN A 241 16.45 30.14 -46.64
N LYS A 242 17.55 29.69 -46.03
CA LYS A 242 18.90 29.79 -46.64
C LYS A 242 19.02 28.95 -47.91
N ALA A 243 18.39 27.78 -47.95
CA ALA A 243 18.38 26.93 -49.14
C ALA A 243 17.58 27.58 -50.28
N GLU A 244 16.41 28.17 -49.98
CA GLU A 244 15.59 28.91 -50.95
C GLU A 244 16.33 30.15 -51.48
N GLU A 245 17.00 30.92 -50.62
CA GLU A 245 17.82 32.07 -51.05
C GLU A 245 19.01 31.64 -51.93
N ALA A 246 19.66 30.52 -51.60
CA ALA A 246 20.74 29.98 -52.41
C ALA A 246 20.27 29.50 -53.78
N GLN A 247 19.09 28.87 -53.86
CA GLN A 247 18.45 28.49 -55.13
C GLN A 247 18.14 29.71 -55.98
N TRP A 248 17.51 30.74 -55.41
CA TRP A 248 17.22 31.99 -56.12
C TRP A 248 18.48 32.65 -56.69
N LYS A 249 19.56 32.73 -55.90
CA LYS A 249 20.84 33.30 -56.37
C LYS A 249 21.49 32.47 -57.47
N ALA A 250 21.35 31.14 -57.42
CA ALA A 250 21.85 30.25 -58.46
C ALA A 250 21.09 30.45 -59.77
N GLU A 251 19.76 30.52 -59.73
CA GLU A 251 18.91 30.81 -60.88
C GLU A 251 19.23 32.18 -61.50
N GLU A 252 19.38 33.23 -60.69
CA GLU A 252 19.75 34.57 -61.17
C GLU A 252 21.15 34.59 -61.82
N ALA A 253 22.10 33.84 -61.26
CA ALA A 253 23.44 33.72 -61.82
C ALA A 253 23.45 32.97 -63.16
N GLU A 254 22.65 31.91 -63.28
CA GLU A 254 22.47 31.15 -64.51
C GLU A 254 21.84 32.02 -65.60
N GLU A 255 20.77 32.76 -65.29
CA GLU A 255 20.13 33.67 -66.24
C GLU A 255 21.08 34.79 -66.72
N LYS A 256 21.88 35.36 -65.80
CA LYS A 256 22.93 36.34 -66.15
C LYS A 256 24.00 35.73 -67.05
N ALA A 257 24.45 34.50 -66.74
CA ALA A 257 25.46 33.80 -67.53
C ALA A 257 24.94 33.50 -68.94
N GLU A 258 23.71 33.04 -69.08
CA GLU A 258 23.05 32.84 -70.38
C GLU A 258 22.96 34.15 -71.18
N ARG A 259 22.56 35.25 -70.54
CA ARG A 259 22.48 36.56 -71.19
C ARG A 259 23.84 37.08 -71.66
N LEU A 260 24.88 36.87 -70.87
CA LEU A 260 26.26 37.23 -71.23
C LEU A 260 26.76 36.37 -72.40
N ALA A 261 26.51 35.06 -72.35
CA ALA A 261 26.86 34.13 -73.43
C ALA A 261 26.16 34.51 -74.74
N ALA A 262 24.87 34.88 -74.69
CA ALA A 262 24.14 35.37 -75.86
C ALA A 262 24.77 36.64 -76.45
N LYS A 263 25.18 37.59 -75.60
CA LYS A 263 25.81 38.85 -76.03
C LYS A 263 27.22 38.66 -76.60
N LEU A 264 27.99 37.72 -76.05
CA LEU A 264 29.29 37.32 -76.61
C LEU A 264 29.14 36.70 -78.01
N ARG A 265 28.11 35.87 -78.22
CA ARG A 265 27.79 35.33 -79.55
C ARG A 265 27.43 36.43 -80.55
N GLU A 266 26.67 37.46 -80.15
CA GLU A 266 26.38 38.63 -81.01
C GLU A 266 27.64 39.39 -81.44
N LEU A 267 28.65 39.44 -80.57
CA LEU A 267 29.95 40.07 -80.85
C LEU A 267 30.91 39.19 -81.66
N GLY A 268 30.50 37.97 -82.05
CA GLY A 268 31.29 37.04 -82.85
C GLY A 268 32.35 36.26 -82.06
N ILE A 269 32.28 36.25 -80.72
CA ILE A 269 33.19 35.52 -79.84
C ILE A 269 32.48 34.24 -79.37
N ASN A 270 33.09 33.07 -79.58
CA ASN A 270 32.51 31.80 -79.12
C ASN A 270 32.68 31.65 -77.59
N PRO A 271 31.60 31.64 -76.79
CA PRO A 271 31.68 31.57 -75.34
C PRO A 271 32.31 30.27 -74.80
N GLU A 272 32.24 29.18 -75.56
CA GLU A 272 32.80 27.87 -75.15
C GLU A 272 34.32 27.74 -75.41
N SER A 273 34.94 28.79 -75.95
CA SER A 273 36.37 28.81 -76.29
C SER A 273 37.22 29.70 -75.35
N LEU A 274 36.61 30.24 -74.31
CA LEU A 274 37.21 31.05 -73.23
C LEU A 274 37.38 30.19 -71.97
#